data_AF-A0A261D9L3-F1
#
_entry.id   AF-A0A261D9L3-F1
#
_cell.length_a   1.000
_cell.length_b   1.000
_cell.length_c   1.000
_cell.angle_alpha   90.00
_cell.angle_beta   90.00
_cell.angle_gamma   90.00
#
_symmetry.space_group_name_H-M   'P 1'
#
loop_
_entity.id
_entity.type
_entity.pdbx_description
1 polymer ?
#
loop_
_entity_poly.entity_id
_entity_poly.type
_entity_poly.pdbx_seq_one_letter_code
_entity_poly.pdbx_strand_id
1 'polypeptide(L)'
;MIFCTNLNTSLEVFHLLKHPFYKLWNEGLLKHEILQIYVKEYYHHVSAFPRYISQIHTLCDKIQARQILLENLIDEEKGDDNHPELWLRFAEGIGVSRESIPNFPELVSTCKLVEGYLELVRTDYPTGLGALYAYERQTPEVAASKIDGLKKHYGIQDNKTLQFFSVHQEADKWHTEQLVSLIKSLNKNDQQKVFYGAKEGAKLLWFFLDGMMKMVECHAC
;
A
#
# COMPACT_ATOMS: atom_id res chain seq x y z
N MET A 1 -14.63 -18.84 -8.35
CA MET A 1 -13.28 -18.72 -8.94
C MET A 1 -13.19 -17.61 -9.99
N ILE A 2 -14.16 -17.50 -10.92
CA ILE A 2 -14.13 -16.52 -12.03
C ILE A 2 -13.99 -15.04 -11.58
N PHE A 3 -14.68 -14.62 -10.51
CA PHE A 3 -14.68 -13.20 -10.10
C PHE A 3 -13.28 -12.68 -9.73
N CYS A 4 -12.58 -13.32 -8.78
CA CYS A 4 -11.25 -12.87 -8.35
C CYS A 4 -10.23 -12.94 -9.50
N THR A 5 -10.33 -13.94 -10.38
CA THR A 5 -9.50 -14.01 -11.59
C THR A 5 -9.75 -12.81 -12.51
N ASN A 6 -11.02 -12.50 -12.80
CA ASN A 6 -11.36 -11.34 -13.64
C ASN A 6 -10.95 -10.01 -12.99
N LEU A 7 -11.12 -9.89 -11.67
CA LEU A 7 -10.67 -8.74 -10.92
C LEU A 7 -9.16 -8.58 -11.05
N ASN A 8 -8.36 -9.63 -10.81
CA ASN A 8 -6.91 -9.59 -10.95
C ASN A 8 -6.49 -9.17 -12.36
N THR A 9 -7.05 -9.79 -13.40
CA THR A 9 -6.78 -9.41 -14.79
C THR A 9 -7.08 -7.94 -15.06
N SER A 10 -8.16 -7.39 -14.49
CA SER A 10 -8.50 -5.97 -14.66
C SER A 10 -7.57 -5.01 -13.91
N LEU A 11 -7.00 -5.46 -12.80
CA LEU A 11 -6.05 -4.70 -11.99
C LEU A 11 -4.61 -4.82 -12.51
N GLU A 12 -4.32 -5.79 -13.39
CA GLU A 12 -2.98 -6.00 -13.94
C GLU A 12 -2.43 -4.81 -14.71
N VAL A 13 -3.30 -3.98 -15.29
CA VAL A 13 -2.83 -2.73 -15.88
C VAL A 13 -2.21 -1.90 -14.77
N PHE A 14 -2.90 -1.69 -13.65
CA PHE A 14 -2.51 -0.89 -12.47
C PHE A 14 -1.45 -1.53 -11.56
N HIS A 15 -0.75 -2.57 -11.98
CA HIS A 15 0.27 -3.21 -11.14
C HIS A 15 1.43 -2.25 -10.88
N LEU A 16 1.79 -2.04 -9.61
CA LEU A 16 2.78 -1.02 -9.23
C LEU A 16 4.14 -1.26 -9.89
N LEU A 17 4.62 -2.51 -9.97
CA LEU A 17 5.90 -2.83 -10.63
C LEU A 17 5.92 -2.54 -12.15
N LYS A 18 4.78 -2.32 -12.79
CA LYS A 18 4.72 -1.91 -14.21
C LYS A 18 4.85 -0.39 -14.37
N HIS A 19 4.70 0.38 -13.29
CA HIS A 19 4.84 1.82 -13.31
C HIS A 19 6.29 2.25 -13.60
N PRO A 20 6.52 3.29 -14.42
CA PRO A 20 7.88 3.79 -14.71
C PRO A 20 8.73 4.05 -13.46
N PHE A 21 8.14 4.58 -12.39
CA PHE A 21 8.83 4.81 -11.12
C PHE A 21 9.50 3.55 -10.56
N TYR A 22 8.78 2.42 -10.52
CA TYR A 22 9.33 1.16 -10.00
C TYR A 22 10.29 0.48 -10.98
N LYS A 23 10.19 0.75 -12.28
CA LYS A 23 11.22 0.33 -13.24
C LYS A 23 12.53 1.04 -12.96
N LEU A 24 12.51 2.37 -12.79
CA LEU A 24 13.70 3.14 -12.41
C LEU A 24 14.26 2.70 -11.06
N TRP A 25 13.41 2.39 -10.08
CA TRP A 25 13.85 1.82 -8.80
C TRP A 25 14.64 0.52 -9.00
N ASN A 26 14.06 -0.42 -9.75
CA ASN A 26 14.64 -1.75 -9.98
C ASN A 26 15.89 -1.72 -10.86
N GLU A 27 16.06 -0.68 -11.66
CA GLU A 27 17.27 -0.44 -12.47
C GLU A 27 18.34 0.36 -11.71
N GLY A 28 18.04 0.83 -10.48
CA GLY A 28 18.96 1.65 -9.69
C GLY A 28 19.13 3.08 -10.20
N LEU A 29 18.16 3.59 -10.97
CA LEU A 29 18.24 4.88 -11.66
C LEU A 29 17.56 6.03 -10.89
N LEU A 30 16.87 5.75 -9.78
CA LEU A 30 16.39 6.82 -8.90
C LEU A 30 17.55 7.40 -8.10
N LYS A 31 17.65 8.73 -8.08
CA LYS A 31 18.57 9.44 -7.17
C LYS A 31 18.16 9.19 -5.71
N HIS A 32 19.12 9.25 -4.80
CA HIS A 32 18.87 9.01 -3.38
C HIS A 32 17.86 10.00 -2.79
N GLU A 33 17.89 11.27 -3.21
CA GLU A 33 16.96 12.31 -2.79
C GLU A 33 15.51 11.99 -3.19
N ILE A 34 15.30 11.32 -4.33
CA ILE A 34 13.97 10.87 -4.74
C ILE A 34 13.44 9.76 -3.82
N LEU A 35 14.31 8.85 -3.37
CA LEU A 35 13.93 7.85 -2.37
C LEU A 35 13.51 8.51 -1.06
N GLN A 36 14.23 9.55 -0.64
CA GLN A 36 13.90 10.31 0.56
C GLN A 36 12.55 11.02 0.45
N ILE A 37 12.25 11.64 -0.70
CA ILE A 37 10.93 12.24 -0.97
C ILE A 37 9.85 11.15 -0.96
N TYR A 38 10.07 10.03 -1.64
CA TYR A 38 9.13 8.91 -1.69
C TYR A 38 8.75 8.44 -0.28
N VAL A 39 9.73 8.30 0.60
CA VAL A 39 9.49 7.81 1.96
C VAL A 39 8.70 8.80 2.81
N LYS A 40 9.02 10.10 2.72
CA LYS A 40 8.27 11.16 3.41
C LYS A 40 6.81 11.18 2.97
N GLU A 41 6.59 11.12 1.66
CA GLU A 41 5.25 11.19 1.08
C GLU A 41 4.44 9.92 1.37
N TYR A 42 5.00 8.73 1.13
CA TYR A 42 4.24 7.49 1.27
C TYR A 42 3.93 7.14 2.73
N TYR A 43 4.67 7.70 3.70
CA TYR A 43 4.39 7.54 5.12
C TYR A 43 2.94 7.92 5.47
N HIS A 44 2.36 8.92 4.81
CA HIS A 44 0.98 9.34 5.06
C HIS A 44 -0.05 8.25 4.71
N HIS A 45 0.23 7.45 3.67
CA HIS A 45 -0.63 6.32 3.33
C HIS A 45 -0.44 5.18 4.34
N VAL A 46 0.80 4.84 4.69
CA VAL A 46 1.13 3.80 5.69
C VAL A 46 0.51 4.13 7.05
N SER A 47 0.69 5.35 7.54
CA SER A 47 0.14 5.83 8.81
C SER A 47 -1.40 5.85 8.83
N ALA A 48 -2.04 6.04 7.67
CA ALA A 48 -3.49 6.04 7.57
C ALA A 48 -4.10 4.64 7.39
N PHE A 49 -3.30 3.64 6.99
CA PHE A 49 -3.77 2.31 6.63
C PHE A 49 -4.57 1.57 7.73
N PRO A 50 -4.14 1.57 9.01
CA PRO A 50 -4.94 1.01 10.10
C PRO A 50 -6.36 1.60 10.20
N ARG A 51 -6.50 2.91 9.92
CA ARG A 51 -7.80 3.58 9.95
C ARG A 51 -8.69 3.18 8.79
N TYR A 52 -8.12 2.80 7.64
CA TYR A 52 -8.88 2.24 6.53
C TYR A 52 -9.54 0.93 6.95
N ILE A 53 -8.78 0.03 7.56
CA ILE A 53 -9.27 -1.26 8.04
C ILE A 53 -10.33 -1.05 9.12
N SER A 54 -10.07 -0.17 10.08
CA SER A 54 -11.01 0.18 11.16
C SER A 54 -12.35 0.70 10.62
N GLN A 55 -12.32 1.51 9.57
CA GLN A 55 -13.53 2.02 8.91
C GLN A 55 -14.31 0.89 8.22
N ILE A 56 -13.63 0.00 7.49
CA ILE A 56 -14.26 -1.17 6.85
C ILE A 56 -14.88 -2.07 7.92
N HIS A 57 -14.16 -2.33 9.01
CA HIS A 57 -14.61 -3.13 10.15
C HIS A 57 -15.91 -2.57 10.75
N THR A 58 -15.99 -1.25 10.92
CA THR A 58 -17.18 -0.57 11.46
C THR A 58 -18.42 -0.74 10.58
N LEU A 59 -18.23 -0.85 9.26
CA LEU A 59 -19.32 -1.04 8.29
C LEU A 59 -19.73 -2.51 8.12
N CYS A 60 -19.11 -3.44 8.86
CA CYS A 60 -19.33 -4.88 8.71
C CYS A 60 -20.18 -5.47 9.85
N ASP A 61 -21.38 -5.96 9.54
CA ASP A 61 -22.25 -6.59 10.55
C ASP A 61 -21.86 -8.05 10.90
N LYS A 62 -21.08 -8.71 10.03
CA LYS A 62 -20.72 -10.13 10.18
C LYS A 62 -19.50 -10.30 11.10
N ILE A 63 -19.70 -10.97 12.24
CA ILE A 63 -18.63 -11.17 13.23
C ILE A 63 -17.39 -11.88 12.65
N GLN A 64 -17.58 -12.90 11.81
CA GLN A 64 -16.47 -13.65 11.21
C GLN A 64 -15.61 -12.75 10.31
N ALA A 65 -16.24 -11.85 9.55
CA ALA A 65 -15.53 -10.91 8.70
C ALA A 65 -14.83 -9.82 9.53
N ARG A 66 -15.47 -9.36 10.61
CA ARG A 66 -14.84 -8.44 11.57
C ARG A 66 -13.61 -9.04 12.25
N GLN A 67 -13.63 -10.33 12.59
CA GLN A 67 -12.46 -11.00 13.17
C GLN A 67 -11.26 -11.01 12.22
N ILE A 68 -11.48 -11.30 10.93
CA ILE A 68 -10.43 -11.22 9.91
C ILE A 68 -9.87 -9.80 9.79
N LEU A 69 -10.73 -8.78 9.74
CA LEU A 69 -10.28 -7.39 9.68
C LEU A 69 -9.58 -6.94 10.96
N LEU A 70 -9.97 -7.47 12.11
CA LEU A 70 -9.33 -7.18 13.40
C LEU A 70 -7.93 -7.80 13.47
N GLU A 71 -7.75 -9.03 12.99
CA GLU A 71 -6.44 -9.67 12.90
C GLU A 71 -5.50 -8.84 12.02
N ASN A 72 -5.96 -8.43 10.84
CA ASN A 72 -5.21 -7.53 9.95
C ASN A 72 -4.87 -6.20 10.66
N LEU A 73 -5.84 -5.54 11.31
CA LEU A 73 -5.59 -4.30 12.06
C LEU A 73 -4.57 -4.47 13.19
N ILE A 74 -4.59 -5.63 13.87
CA ILE A 74 -3.61 -5.94 14.92
C ILE A 74 -2.20 -6.01 14.33
N ASP A 75 -2.04 -6.70 13.20
CA ASP A 75 -0.74 -6.83 12.54
C ASP A 75 -0.23 -5.46 12.06
N GLU A 76 -1.13 -4.60 11.58
CA GLU A 76 -0.78 -3.25 11.10
C GLU A 76 -0.41 -2.25 12.22
N GLU A 77 -1.09 -2.27 13.38
CA GLU A 77 -1.06 -1.16 14.33
C GLU A 77 -0.57 -1.53 15.75
N LYS A 78 -0.57 -2.81 16.14
CA LYS A 78 -0.31 -3.20 17.53
C LYS A 78 1.18 -3.41 17.83
N GLY A 79 1.62 -2.84 18.95
CA GLY A 79 2.96 -3.11 19.52
C GLY A 79 4.05 -2.22 18.93
N ASP A 80 5.30 -2.49 19.34
CA ASP A 80 6.44 -1.62 19.02
C ASP A 80 6.94 -1.78 17.57
N ASP A 81 6.55 -2.88 16.91
CA ASP A 81 6.90 -3.19 15.51
C ASP A 81 5.70 -3.02 14.56
N ASN A 82 4.79 -2.11 14.90
CA ASN A 82 3.68 -1.74 14.00
C ASN A 82 4.21 -1.14 12.68
N HIS A 83 3.41 -1.25 11.62
CA HIS A 83 3.83 -0.91 10.26
C HIS A 83 4.24 0.56 10.08
N PRO A 84 3.54 1.56 10.67
CA PRO A 84 4.01 2.94 10.68
C PRO A 84 5.40 3.11 11.30
N GLU A 85 5.69 2.50 12.46
CA GLU A 85 7.01 2.57 13.09
C GLU A 85 8.09 1.86 12.25
N LEU A 86 7.77 0.70 11.65
CA LEU A 86 8.71 0.03 10.74
C LEU A 86 9.03 0.90 9.51
N TRP A 87 8.07 1.68 9.00
CA TRP A 87 8.32 2.63 7.93
C TRP A 87 9.20 3.80 8.38
N LEU A 88 9.04 4.30 9.61
CA LEU A 88 9.95 5.31 10.18
C LEU A 88 11.39 4.78 10.29
N ARG A 89 11.58 3.52 10.67
CA ARG A 89 12.93 2.89 10.68
C ARG A 89 13.51 2.79 9.27
N PHE A 90 12.69 2.48 8.28
CA PHE A 90 13.11 2.53 6.88
C PHE A 90 13.55 3.95 6.49
N ALA A 91 12.78 4.97 6.86
CA ALA A 91 13.12 6.37 6.64
C ALA A 91 14.48 6.74 7.23
N GLU A 92 14.74 6.39 8.48
CA GLU A 92 16.02 6.63 9.15
C GLU A 92 17.17 5.93 8.43
N GLY A 93 16.96 4.68 8.01
CA GLY A 93 17.96 3.88 7.31
C GLY A 93 18.34 4.43 5.92
N ILE A 94 17.49 5.28 5.33
CA ILE A 94 17.80 6.02 4.09
C ILE A 94 18.15 7.49 4.32
N GLY A 95 18.46 7.87 5.56
CA GLY A 95 18.93 9.22 5.91
C GLY A 95 17.83 10.27 6.09
N VAL A 96 16.57 9.87 6.25
CA VAL A 96 15.46 10.77 6.59
C VAL A 96 15.20 10.69 8.10
N SER A 97 15.39 11.80 8.82
CA SER A 97 15.02 11.85 10.24
C SER A 97 13.49 11.77 10.39
N ARG A 98 13.01 11.02 11.38
CA ARG A 98 11.57 10.85 11.66
C ARG A 98 10.85 12.19 11.90
N GLU A 99 11.55 13.15 12.49
CA GLU A 99 11.05 14.50 12.78
C GLU A 99 10.94 15.37 11.51
N SER A 100 11.64 14.99 10.44
CA SER A 100 11.62 15.71 9.16
C SER A 100 10.48 15.28 8.23
N ILE A 101 9.74 14.23 8.60
CA ILE A 101 8.54 13.83 7.87
C ILE A 101 7.44 14.84 8.21
N PRO A 102 6.85 15.50 7.20
CA PRO A 102 5.86 16.53 7.46
C PRO A 102 4.61 15.91 8.11
N ASN A 103 3.86 16.72 8.86
CA ASN A 103 2.59 16.29 9.45
C ASN A 103 1.50 16.07 8.38
N PHE A 104 1.67 16.66 7.19
CA PHE A 104 0.75 16.58 6.06
C PHE A 104 1.53 16.36 4.75
N PRO A 105 0.97 15.64 3.77
CA PRO A 105 1.65 15.42 2.50
C PRO A 105 1.88 16.72 1.74
N GLU A 106 3.01 16.82 1.05
CA GLU A 106 3.33 17.97 0.20
C GLU A 106 2.81 17.74 -1.24
N LEU A 107 2.81 16.48 -1.71
CA LEU A 107 2.32 16.16 -3.04
C LEU A 107 0.79 16.05 -3.07
N VAL A 108 0.18 16.73 -4.05
CA VAL A 108 -1.26 16.61 -4.36
C VAL A 108 -1.65 15.15 -4.62
N SER A 109 -0.78 14.38 -5.25
CA SER A 109 -1.03 12.96 -5.52
C SER A 109 -1.09 12.11 -4.24
N THR A 110 -0.28 12.44 -3.23
CA THR A 110 -0.33 11.79 -1.90
C THR A 110 -1.57 12.20 -1.12
N CYS A 111 -1.93 13.49 -1.13
CA CYS A 111 -3.20 13.95 -0.56
C CYS A 111 -4.38 13.19 -1.18
N LYS A 112 -4.41 13.08 -2.51
CA LYS A 112 -5.46 12.34 -3.22
C LYS A 112 -5.46 10.84 -2.93
N LEU A 113 -4.29 10.23 -2.75
CA LEU A 113 -4.20 8.83 -2.32
C LEU A 113 -4.87 8.64 -0.95
N VAL A 114 -4.53 9.45 0.05
CA VAL A 114 -5.06 9.31 1.41
C VAL A 114 -6.55 9.66 1.47
N GLU A 115 -6.94 10.81 0.93
CA GLU A 115 -8.35 11.24 0.87
C GLU A 115 -9.21 10.23 0.12
N GLY A 116 -8.75 9.79 -1.06
CA GLY A 116 -9.49 8.85 -1.88
C GLY A 116 -9.66 7.47 -1.23
N TYR A 117 -8.64 6.95 -0.54
CA TYR A 117 -8.82 5.72 0.24
C TYR A 117 -9.82 5.91 1.38
N LEU A 118 -9.76 7.03 2.12
CA LEU A 118 -10.74 7.35 3.16
C LEU A 118 -12.17 7.44 2.61
N GLU A 119 -12.36 8.02 1.42
CA GLU A 119 -13.67 8.07 0.76
C GLU A 119 -14.17 6.67 0.36
N LEU A 120 -13.30 5.85 -0.24
CA LEU A 120 -13.66 4.48 -0.63
C LEU A 120 -14.07 3.64 0.56
N VAL A 121 -13.29 3.68 1.66
CA VAL A 121 -13.61 2.86 2.85
C VAL A 121 -14.81 3.37 3.64
N ARG A 122 -15.19 4.64 3.49
CA ARG A 122 -16.41 5.20 4.09
C ARG A 122 -17.67 4.91 3.29
N THR A 123 -17.55 4.58 2.01
CA THR A 123 -18.68 4.42 1.09
C THR A 123 -19.59 3.26 1.51
N ASP A 124 -19.06 2.04 1.52
CA ASP A 124 -19.70 0.85 2.06
C ASP A 124 -18.66 -0.27 2.27
N TYR A 125 -19.05 -1.33 3.00
CA TYR A 125 -18.17 -2.45 3.31
C TYR A 125 -17.57 -3.11 2.04
N PRO A 126 -18.37 -3.50 1.02
CA PRO A 126 -17.81 -4.10 -0.20
C PRO A 126 -16.83 -3.20 -0.96
N THR A 127 -17.12 -1.90 -1.11
CA THR A 127 -16.20 -0.96 -1.79
C THR A 127 -14.90 -0.81 -1.01
N GLY A 128 -14.97 -0.64 0.31
CA GLY A 128 -13.78 -0.58 1.16
C GLY A 128 -12.94 -1.86 1.10
N LEU A 129 -13.59 -3.03 1.11
CA LEU A 129 -12.93 -4.33 0.97
C LEU A 129 -12.19 -4.46 -0.38
N GLY A 130 -12.77 -3.92 -1.45
CA GLY A 130 -12.12 -3.84 -2.75
C GLY A 130 -10.86 -2.97 -2.73
N ALA A 131 -10.94 -1.77 -2.12
CA ALA A 131 -9.80 -0.86 -2.02
C ALA A 131 -8.65 -1.50 -1.22
N LEU A 132 -8.96 -2.16 -0.09
CA LEU A 132 -7.97 -2.90 0.71
C LEU A 132 -7.30 -4.01 -0.11
N TYR A 133 -8.10 -4.80 -0.83
CA TYR A 133 -7.59 -5.87 -1.70
C TYR A 133 -6.66 -5.36 -2.81
N ALA A 134 -6.93 -4.19 -3.39
CA ALA A 134 -6.09 -3.62 -4.44
C ALA A 134 -4.67 -3.26 -3.96
N TYR A 135 -4.55 -2.89 -2.69
CA TYR A 135 -3.26 -2.64 -2.05
C TYR A 135 -2.55 -3.97 -1.74
N GLU A 136 -3.16 -4.80 -0.89
CA GLU A 136 -2.49 -5.98 -0.30
C GLU A 136 -2.12 -7.05 -1.34
N ARG A 137 -2.90 -7.19 -2.42
CA ARG A 137 -2.66 -8.25 -3.42
C ARG A 137 -1.29 -8.16 -4.10
N GLN A 138 -0.69 -6.98 -4.14
CA GLN A 138 0.58 -6.72 -4.84
C GLN A 138 1.72 -6.41 -3.87
N THR A 139 1.43 -6.12 -2.61
CA THR A 139 2.47 -5.77 -1.63
C THR A 139 3.54 -6.85 -1.48
N PRO A 140 3.24 -8.17 -1.47
CA PRO A 140 4.30 -9.18 -1.32
C PRO A 140 5.36 -9.11 -2.41
N GLU A 141 4.92 -9.00 -3.68
CA GLU A 141 5.82 -8.92 -4.84
C GLU A 141 6.54 -7.57 -4.87
N VAL A 142 5.83 -6.48 -4.58
CA VAL A 142 6.42 -5.14 -4.51
C VAL A 142 7.47 -5.05 -3.40
N ALA A 143 7.21 -5.64 -2.23
CA ALA A 143 8.13 -5.66 -1.11
C ALA A 143 9.39 -6.46 -1.43
N ALA A 144 9.24 -7.66 -2.02
CA ALA A 144 10.38 -8.46 -2.48
C ALA A 144 11.23 -7.70 -3.53
N SER A 145 10.59 -7.07 -4.51
CA SER A 145 11.26 -6.24 -5.52
C SER A 145 11.99 -5.05 -4.89
N LYS A 146 11.37 -4.39 -3.90
CA LYS A 146 12.00 -3.28 -3.17
C LYS A 146 13.25 -3.73 -2.42
N ILE A 147 13.18 -4.83 -1.68
CA ILE A 147 14.35 -5.38 -0.96
C ILE A 147 15.49 -5.64 -1.94
N ASP A 148 15.19 -6.29 -3.07
CA ASP A 148 16.20 -6.61 -4.08
C ASP A 148 16.86 -5.34 -4.65
N GLY A 149 16.06 -4.34 -5.04
CA GLY A 149 16.57 -3.07 -5.55
C GLY A 149 17.38 -2.29 -4.50
N LEU A 150 16.90 -2.20 -3.26
CA LEU A 150 17.58 -1.53 -2.14
C LEU A 150 18.95 -2.14 -1.85
N LYS A 151 19.03 -3.47 -1.85
CA LYS A 151 20.30 -4.20 -1.64
C LYS A 151 21.27 -4.02 -2.81
N LYS A 152 20.79 -4.17 -4.04
CA LYS A 152 21.64 -4.16 -5.25
C LYS A 152 22.15 -2.78 -5.62
N HIS A 153 21.31 -1.76 -5.51
CA HIS A 153 21.59 -0.44 -6.11
C HIS A 153 21.84 0.65 -5.07
N TYR A 154 21.34 0.49 -3.84
CA TYR A 154 21.35 1.54 -2.83
C TYR A 154 22.16 1.20 -1.57
N GLY A 155 22.79 0.01 -1.53
CA GLY A 155 23.70 -0.39 -0.45
C GLY A 155 23.01 -0.69 0.89
N ILE A 156 21.68 -0.78 0.91
CA ILE A 156 20.91 -1.01 2.14
C ILE A 156 20.80 -2.51 2.37
N GLN A 157 21.57 -3.01 3.35
CA GLN A 157 21.69 -4.44 3.64
C GLN A 157 21.19 -4.82 5.02
N ASP A 158 20.99 -3.85 5.91
CA ASP A 158 20.68 -4.13 7.30
C ASP A 158 19.20 -4.53 7.48
N ASN A 159 18.97 -5.47 8.39
CA ASN A 159 17.64 -6.03 8.62
C ASN A 159 16.67 -5.01 9.22
N LYS A 160 17.16 -4.02 9.98
CA LYS A 160 16.30 -3.04 10.67
C LYS A 160 15.64 -2.11 9.64
N THR A 161 16.40 -1.60 8.68
CA THR A 161 15.91 -0.74 7.58
C THR A 161 14.97 -1.50 6.65
N LEU A 162 15.24 -2.79 6.42
CA LEU A 162 14.44 -3.63 5.50
C LEU A 162 13.25 -4.34 6.18
N GLN A 163 13.06 -4.16 7.49
CA GLN A 163 12.08 -4.92 8.28
C GLN A 163 10.66 -4.71 7.77
N PHE A 164 10.28 -3.46 7.45
CA PHE A 164 8.95 -3.14 6.89
C PHE A 164 8.63 -4.04 5.69
N PHE A 165 9.51 -4.09 4.69
CA PHE A 165 9.29 -4.89 3.49
C PHE A 165 9.35 -6.39 3.76
N SER A 166 10.21 -6.82 4.69
CA SER A 166 10.33 -8.25 5.03
C SER A 166 9.06 -8.79 5.68
N VAL A 167 8.40 -7.98 6.51
CA VAL A 167 7.09 -8.33 7.11
C VAL A 167 6.01 -8.40 6.02
N HIS A 168 5.88 -7.38 5.18
CA HIS A 168 4.87 -7.35 4.11
C HIS A 168 5.09 -8.40 3.01
N GLN A 169 6.32 -8.89 2.83
CA GLN A 169 6.58 -9.99 1.90
C GLN A 169 5.86 -11.29 2.33
N GLU A 170 5.67 -11.50 3.63
CA GLU A 170 5.05 -12.72 4.17
C GLU A 170 3.61 -12.49 4.68
N ALA A 171 3.38 -11.44 5.47
CA ALA A 171 2.08 -11.16 6.10
C ALA A 171 0.97 -10.93 5.06
N ASP A 172 1.22 -10.11 4.03
CA ASP A 172 0.20 -9.73 3.05
C ASP A 172 -0.24 -10.89 2.14
N LYS A 173 0.54 -11.99 2.06
CA LYS A 173 0.06 -13.23 1.41
C LYS A 173 -1.15 -13.78 2.15
N TRP A 174 -1.06 -13.85 3.48
CA TRP A 174 -2.16 -14.30 4.33
C TRP A 174 -3.33 -13.32 4.29
N HIS A 175 -3.07 -12.02 4.41
CA HIS A 175 -4.13 -11.00 4.33
C HIS A 175 -4.90 -11.09 3.01
N THR A 176 -4.17 -11.19 1.89
CA THR A 176 -4.79 -11.36 0.56
C THR A 176 -5.68 -12.59 0.48
N GLU A 177 -5.23 -13.73 1.01
CA GLU A 177 -6.04 -14.96 1.04
C GLU A 177 -7.32 -14.79 1.86
N GLN A 178 -7.23 -14.14 3.02
CA GLN A 178 -8.38 -13.84 3.87
C GLN A 178 -9.35 -12.86 3.21
N LEU A 179 -8.87 -11.80 2.57
CA LEU A 179 -9.71 -10.88 1.80
C LEU A 179 -10.42 -11.59 0.64
N VAL A 180 -9.73 -12.49 -0.06
CA VAL A 180 -10.35 -13.31 -1.12
C VAL A 180 -11.48 -14.17 -0.56
N SER A 181 -11.32 -14.73 0.65
CA SER A 181 -12.39 -15.45 1.35
C SER A 181 -13.60 -14.55 1.61
N LEU A 182 -13.37 -13.34 2.15
CA LEU A 182 -14.42 -12.35 2.39
C LEU A 182 -15.17 -11.97 1.11
N ILE A 183 -14.44 -11.67 0.03
CA ILE A 183 -14.99 -11.30 -1.28
C ILE A 183 -15.82 -12.44 -1.88
N LYS A 184 -15.38 -13.69 -1.74
CA LYS A 184 -16.12 -14.86 -2.24
C LYS A 184 -17.44 -15.08 -1.49
N SER A 185 -17.53 -14.65 -0.24
CA SER A 185 -18.75 -14.76 0.58
C SER A 185 -19.83 -13.72 0.24
N LEU A 186 -19.50 -12.73 -0.60
CA LEU A 186 -20.41 -11.67 -1.01
C LEU A 186 -21.34 -12.10 -2.14
N ASN A 187 -22.52 -11.49 -2.19
CA ASN A 187 -23.43 -11.64 -3.33
C ASN A 187 -22.86 -10.92 -4.57
N LYS A 188 -23.46 -11.15 -5.74
CA LYS A 188 -22.97 -10.59 -7.02
C LYS A 188 -22.96 -9.05 -7.05
N ASN A 189 -23.94 -8.39 -6.43
CA ASN A 189 -24.03 -6.94 -6.41
C ASN A 189 -22.89 -6.34 -5.58
N ASP A 190 -22.63 -6.92 -4.41
CA ASP A 190 -21.52 -6.51 -3.56
C ASP A 190 -20.16 -6.82 -4.20
N GLN A 191 -20.03 -7.92 -4.95
CA GLN A 191 -18.82 -8.18 -5.73
C GLN A 191 -18.56 -7.12 -6.81
N GLN A 192 -19.60 -6.53 -7.41
CA GLN A 192 -19.42 -5.41 -8.34
C GLN A 192 -18.90 -4.16 -7.63
N LYS A 193 -19.34 -3.91 -6.39
CA LYS A 193 -18.82 -2.82 -5.56
C LYS A 193 -17.38 -3.05 -5.11
N VAL A 194 -17.00 -4.29 -4.81
CA VAL A 194 -15.59 -4.69 -4.59
C VAL A 194 -14.77 -4.37 -5.83
N PHE A 195 -15.26 -4.74 -7.02
CA PHE A 195 -14.55 -4.45 -8.27
C PHE A 195 -14.32 -2.96 -8.47
N TYR A 196 -15.35 -2.14 -8.21
CA TYR A 196 -15.24 -0.67 -8.26
C TYR A 196 -14.18 -0.16 -7.27
N GLY A 197 -14.31 -0.52 -5.99
CA GLY A 197 -13.38 -0.05 -4.94
C GLY A 197 -11.94 -0.45 -5.21
N ALA A 198 -11.70 -1.68 -5.70
CA ALA A 198 -10.38 -2.15 -6.05
C ALA A 198 -9.78 -1.37 -7.23
N LYS A 199 -10.58 -1.10 -8.27
CA LYS A 199 -10.11 -0.35 -9.44
C LYS A 199 -9.78 1.10 -9.09
N GLU A 200 -10.62 1.77 -8.30
CA GLU A 200 -10.33 3.14 -7.86
C GLU A 200 -9.14 3.19 -6.88
N GLY A 201 -9.04 2.25 -5.94
CA GLY A 201 -7.89 2.13 -5.05
C GLY A 201 -6.57 1.93 -5.81
N ALA A 202 -6.57 1.08 -6.85
CA ALA A 202 -5.39 0.85 -7.69
C ALA A 202 -5.02 2.10 -8.52
N LYS A 203 -5.99 2.83 -9.05
CA LYS A 203 -5.75 4.12 -9.73
C LYS A 203 -5.12 5.16 -8.82
N LEU A 204 -5.58 5.26 -7.57
CA LEU A 204 -5.02 6.20 -6.59
C LEU A 204 -3.55 5.88 -6.28
N LEU A 205 -3.21 4.59 -6.11
CA LEU A 205 -1.83 4.14 -5.93
C LEU A 205 -0.96 4.48 -7.13
N TRP A 206 -1.48 4.31 -8.35
CA TRP A 206 -0.75 4.69 -9.55
C TRP A 206 -0.58 6.19 -9.70
N PHE A 207 -1.63 6.96 -9.42
CA PHE A 207 -1.57 8.42 -9.46
C PHE A 207 -0.58 8.99 -8.44
N PHE A 208 -0.43 8.35 -7.28
CA PHE A 208 0.65 8.65 -6.34
C PHE A 208 2.02 8.54 -7.02
N LEU A 209 2.27 7.44 -7.75
CA LEU A 209 3.54 7.25 -8.45
C LEU A 209 3.71 8.19 -9.65
N ASP A 210 2.64 8.63 -10.32
CA ASP A 210 2.71 9.70 -11.33
C ASP A 210 3.27 10.99 -10.70
N GLY A 211 2.82 11.33 -9.49
CA GLY A 211 3.37 12.47 -8.74
C GLY A 211 4.85 12.28 -8.40
N MET A 212 5.26 11.08 -8.00
CA MET A 212 6.67 10.76 -7.76
C MET A 212 7.53 10.84 -9.02
N MET A 213 6.99 10.47 -10.19
CA MET A 213 7.70 10.61 -11.47
C MET A 213 7.97 12.06 -11.83
N LYS A 214 7.04 12.99 -11.52
CA LYS A 214 7.31 14.42 -11.70
C LYS A 214 8.48 14.89 -10.83
N MET A 215 8.63 14.34 -9.62
CA MET A 215 9.79 14.64 -8.79
C MET A 215 11.09 14.14 -9.42
N VAL A 216 11.09 12.94 -10.03
CA VAL A 216 12.25 12.43 -10.80
C VAL A 216 12.63 13.40 -11.92
N GLU A 217 11.65 13.86 -12.70
CA GLU A 217 11.86 14.79 -13.82
C GLU A 217 12.41 16.14 -13.35
N CYS A 218 11.85 16.71 -12.28
CA CYS A 218 12.31 17.98 -11.72
C CYS A 218 13.74 17.90 -11.16
N HIS A 219 14.17 16.74 -10.68
CA HIS A 219 15.52 16.52 -10.13
C HIS A 219 16.48 15.90 -11.15
N ALA A 220 16.07 15.70 -12.41
CA ALA A 220 16.97 15.22 -13.46
C ALA A 220 17.89 16.34 -14.01
N CYS A 221 17.53 17.61 -13.77
CA CYS A 221 18.30 18.79 -14.13
C CYS A 221 19.51 19.04 -13.22
#